data_AF-A0A9E2ATA2-F1
#
_entry.id   AF-A0A9E2ATA2-F1
#
_cell.length_a   1.000
_cell.length_b   1.000
_cell.length_c   1.000
_cell.angle_alpha   90.00
_cell.angle_beta   90.00
_cell.angle_gamma   90.00
#
_symmetry.space_group_name_H-M   'P 1'
#
loop_
_entity.id
_entity.type
_entity.pdbx_description
1 polymer ?
#
loop_
_entity_poly.entity_id
_entity_poly.type
_entity_poly.pdbx_seq_one_letter_code
_entity_poly.pdbx_strand_id
1 'polypeptide(L)' 'MLTLKQYDIPTDEKTKLEVHLGCSNGWTFWLTNLKAMLEHGIVLNETEIDLCDNKLAGWEFVNI' A
#
# COMPACT_ATOMS: atom_id res chain seq x y z
N MET A 1 16.74 8.97 -7.33
CA MET A 1 16.10 7.66 -7.12
C MET A 1 15.76 7.56 -5.66
N LEU A 2 14.47 7.44 -5.31
CA LEU A 2 14.01 7.24 -3.94
C LEU A 2 13.99 5.73 -3.64
N THR A 3 14.39 5.33 -2.43
CA THR A 3 14.38 3.92 -2.01
C THR A 3 13.82 3.81 -0.61
N LEU A 4 12.85 2.91 -0.45
CA LEU A 4 12.26 2.57 0.84
C LEU A 4 12.87 1.24 1.33
N LYS A 5 13.29 1.21 2.60
CA LYS A 5 13.81 0.01 3.25
C LYS A 5 13.06 -0.18 4.57
N GLN A 6 12.49 -1.36 4.75
CA GLN A 6 11.86 -1.77 6.02
C GLN A 6 12.73 -2.84 6.68
N TYR A 7 12.80 -2.79 8.00
CA TYR A 7 13.58 -3.70 8.82
C TYR A 7 12.68 -4.32 9.89
N ASP A 8 13.15 -5.42 10.47
CA ASP A 8 12.49 -6.09 11.60
C ASP A 8 11.04 -6.51 11.31
N ILE A 9 10.72 -6.82 10.04
CA ILE A 9 9.42 -7.39 9.68
C ILE A 9 9.34 -8.82 10.24
N PRO A 10 8.33 -9.12 11.08
CA PRO A 10 8.15 -10.47 11.61
C PRO A 10 7.93 -11.50 10.49
N THR A 11 8.54 -12.68 10.62
CA THR A 11 8.55 -13.71 9.57
C THR A 11 7.68 -14.93 9.89
N ASP A 12 6.82 -14.85 10.91
CA ASP A 12 5.89 -15.93 11.20
C ASP A 12 4.81 -16.04 10.12
N GLU A 13 4.18 -17.21 9.99
CA GLU A 13 3.23 -17.47 8.90
C GLU A 13 2.07 -16.50 8.86
N LYS A 14 1.61 -16.02 10.02
CA LYS A 14 0.51 -15.07 10.10
C LYS A 14 0.96 -13.70 9.59
N THR A 15 2.13 -13.24 10.02
CA THR A 15 2.64 -11.90 9.65
C THR A 15 3.13 -11.81 8.20
N LYS A 16 3.46 -12.93 7.54
CA LYS A 16 3.79 -12.92 6.10
C LYS A 16 2.68 -12.31 5.24
N LEU A 17 1.42 -12.67 5.51
CA LEU A 17 0.29 -12.09 4.79
C LEU A 17 -0.11 -10.76 5.40
N GLU A 18 -0.32 -10.71 6.73
CA GLU A 18 -0.92 -9.54 7.37
C GLU A 18 -0.01 -8.31 7.38
N VAL A 19 1.31 -8.52 7.47
CA VAL A 19 2.30 -7.44 7.64
C VAL A 19 3.16 -7.30 6.40
N HIS A 20 3.83 -8.36 5.95
CA HIS A 20 4.78 -8.24 4.84
C HIS A 20 4.06 -7.90 3.53
N LEU A 21 3.00 -8.62 3.16
CA LEU A 21 2.23 -8.33 1.94
C LEU A 21 1.52 -6.97 2.03
N GLY A 22 0.85 -6.69 3.15
CA GLY A 22 0.17 -5.41 3.39
C GLY A 22 1.12 -4.21 3.29
N CYS A 23 2.28 -4.25 3.97
CA CYS A 23 3.29 -3.20 3.89
C CYS A 23 3.88 -3.06 2.48
N SER A 24 4.19 -4.17 1.81
CA SER A 24 4.73 -4.15 0.44
C SER A 24 3.76 -3.44 -0.51
N ASN A 25 2.48 -3.81 -0.45
CA ASN A 25 1.46 -3.22 -1.33
C ASN A 25 1.18 -1.75 -0.95
N GLY A 26 1.04 -1.44 0.34
CA GLY A 26 0.82 -0.08 0.84
C GLY A 26 1.94 0.88 0.46
N TRP A 27 3.20 0.50 0.64
CA TRP A 27 4.33 1.36 0.25
C TRP A 27 4.48 1.51 -1.26
N THR A 28 4.25 0.44 -2.02
CA THR A 28 4.25 0.51 -3.49
C THR A 28 3.19 1.50 -3.97
N PHE A 29 2.00 1.42 -3.39
CA PHE A 29 0.89 2.31 -3.70
C PHE A 29 1.18 3.78 -3.34
N TRP A 30 1.69 4.01 -2.13
CA TRP A 30 2.05 5.34 -1.67
C TRP A 30 3.13 5.98 -2.56
N LEU A 31 4.19 5.23 -2.89
CA LEU A 31 5.27 5.71 -3.77
C LEU A 31 4.77 5.99 -5.19
N THR A 32 3.82 5.20 -5.69
CA THR A 32 3.20 5.43 -6.99
C THR A 32 2.38 6.73 -6.99
N ASN A 33 1.59 6.99 -5.95
CA ASN A 33 0.89 8.26 -5.79
C ASN A 33 1.82 9.44 -5.64
N LEU A 34 2.90 9.29 -4.86
CA LEU A 34 3.91 10.33 -4.72
C LEU A 34 4.49 10.71 -6.08
N LYS A 35 4.82 9.71 -6.91
CA LYS A 35 5.29 9.95 -8.28
C LYS A 35 4.24 10.68 -9.11
N ALA A 36 2.98 10.21 -9.11
CA ALA A 36 1.90 10.82 -9.87
C ALA A 36 1.65 12.28 -9.46
N MET A 37 1.70 12.58 -8.16
CA MET A 37 1.55 13.93 -7.64
C MET A 37 2.71 14.84 -8.09
N LEU A 38 3.95 14.36 -7.98
CA LEU A 38 5.12 15.16 -8.35
C LEU A 38 5.24 15.41 -9.85
N GLU A 39 4.82 14.45 -10.69
CA GLU A 39 4.98 14.54 -12.15
C GLU A 39 3.75 15.10 -12.87
N HIS A 40 2.57 14.94 -12.28
CA HIS A 40 1.29 15.23 -12.94
C HIS A 40 0.29 16.00 -12.07
N GLY A 41 0.55 16.18 -10.78
CA GLY A 41 -0.36 16.90 -9.87
C GLY A 41 -1.66 16.14 -9.55
N ILE A 42 -1.66 14.80 -9.66
CA ILE A 42 -2.83 13.94 -9.40
C ILE A 42 -2.49 12.84 -8.38
N VAL A 43 -3.54 12.26 -7.79
CA VAL A 43 -3.49 11.00 -7.02
C VAL A 43 -4.27 9.92 -7.78
N LEU A 44 -3.89 8.67 -7.57
CA LEU A 44 -4.44 7.49 -8.26
C LEU A 44 -5.39 6.67 -7.38
N ASN A 45 -5.63 7.10 -6.14
CA ASN A 45 -6.56 6.44 -5.22
C ASN A 45 -8.01 6.55 -5.69
N GLU A 46 -8.78 5.50 -5.48
CA GLU A 46 -10.24 5.55 -5.55
C GLU A 46 -10.76 6.54 -4.50
N THR A 47 -11.86 7.22 -4.82
CA THR A 47 -12.49 8.21 -3.93
C THR A 47 -13.99 8.02 -3.78
N GLU A 48 -14.60 7.17 -4.60
CA GLU A 48 -16.05 6.95 -4.62
C GLU A 48 -16.48 5.74 -3.79
N ILE A 49 -15.64 4.70 -3.72
CA ILE A 49 -15.94 3.43 -3.05
C ILE A 49 -15.16 3.37 -1.74
N ASP A 50 -15.86 3.20 -0.62
CA ASP A 50 -15.23 2.98 0.68
C ASP A 50 -15.23 1.48 1.02
N LEU A 51 -14.04 0.89 1.08
CA LEU A 51 -13.81 -0.50 1.48
C LEU A 51 -13.19 -0.65 2.87
N CYS A 52 -13.22 0.37 3.74
CA CYS A 52 -12.62 0.29 5.08
C CYS A 52 -13.14 -0.89 5.92
N ASP A 53 -14.40 -1.27 5.74
CA ASP A 53 -15.00 -2.43 6.43
C ASP A 53 -14.63 -3.78 5.80
N ASN A 54 -14.00 -3.78 4.63
CA ASN A 54 -13.55 -4.98 3.94
C ASN A 54 -12.20 -5.44 4.49
N LYS A 55 -12.14 -6.66 5.02
CA LYS A 55 -10.91 -7.26 5.57
C LYS A 55 -9.77 -7.36 4.55
N LEU A 56 -10.07 -7.33 3.25
CA LEU A 56 -9.09 -7.44 2.17
C LEU A 56 -8.59 -6.07 1.69
N ALA A 57 -9.15 -4.95 2.16
CA ALA A 57 -8.75 -3.61 1.70
C ALA A 57 -7.25 -3.34 1.92
N GLY A 58 -6.70 -3.77 3.06
CA GLY A 58 -5.27 -3.61 3.37
C GLY A 58 -4.33 -4.53 2.60
N TRP A 59 -4.83 -5.52 1.84
CA TRP A 59 -4.00 -6.57 1.21
C TRP A 59 -4.19 -6.67 -0.30
N GLU A 60 -5.44 -6.64 -0.77
CA GLU A 60 -5.80 -6.85 -2.18
C GLU A 60 -6.26 -5.56 -2.85
N PHE A 61 -7.09 -4.78 -2.15
CA PHE A 61 -7.71 -3.57 -2.69
C PHE A 61 -7.01 -2.29 -2.20
N VAL A 62 -5.67 -2.27 -2.21
CA VAL A 62 -4.87 -1.20 -1.57
C VAL A 62 -5.05 0.18 -2.24
N ASN A 63 -5.67 0.22 -3.43
CA ASN A 63 -6.01 1.44 -4.16
C ASN A 63 -7.49 1.88 -3.96
N ILE A 64 -8.27 1.12 -3.19
CA ILE A 64 -9.72 1.25 -3.08
C ILE A 64 -10.13 1.42 -1.62
#